data_AF-A0A2Z5URD6-F1
#
_entry.id   AF-A0A2Z5URD6-F1
#
_cell.length_a   1.000
_cell.length_b   1.000
_cell.length_c   1.000
_cell.angle_alpha   90.00
_cell.angle_beta   90.00
_cell.angle_gamma   90.00
#
_symmetry.space_group_name_H-M   'P 1'
#
loop_
_entity.id
_entity.type
_entity.pdbx_description
1 polymer ?
#
loop_
_entity_poly.entity_id
_entity_poly.type
_entity_poly.pdbx_seq_one_letter_code
_entity_poly.pdbx_strand_id
1 'polypeptide(L)'
;MDEEEALARLIALAGTSAAGASGAPDAALLRAVVEEASELGARRALARLGLADAAARDDVADLRQLLGAWRDAKRSAWKAAVDWAVRAMLALLVVGLAVKLGLPGLLR
;
A
#
# COMPACT_ATOMS: atom_id res chain seq x y z
N MET A 1 20.35 9.29 -19.73
CA MET A 1 20.72 10.58 -19.12
C MET A 1 20.37 10.47 -17.66
N ASP A 2 21.35 10.56 -16.78
CA ASP A 2 21.09 10.55 -15.34
C ASP A 2 20.30 11.79 -14.93
N GLU A 3 19.37 11.63 -14.00
CA GLU A 3 18.51 12.71 -13.51
C GLU A 3 19.33 13.86 -12.93
N GLU A 4 20.47 13.55 -12.30
CA GLU A 4 21.43 14.54 -11.80
C GLU A 4 22.01 15.43 -12.91
N GLU A 5 22.34 14.85 -14.07
CA GLU A 5 22.90 15.63 -15.18
C GLU A 5 21.84 16.50 -15.87
N ALA A 6 20.59 16.02 -15.92
CA ALA A 6 19.46 16.82 -16.38
C ALA A 6 19.15 18.00 -15.43
N LEU A 7 19.17 17.76 -14.11
CA LEU A 7 18.99 18.79 -13.08
C LEU A 7 20.12 19.82 -13.12
N ALA A 8 21.37 19.38 -13.22
CA ALA A 8 22.53 20.25 -13.34
C ALA A 8 22.43 21.18 -14.57
N ARG A 9 21.98 20.65 -15.72
CA ARG A 9 21.76 21.46 -16.93
C ARG A 9 20.63 22.48 -16.78
N LEU A 10 19.53 22.12 -16.11
CA LEU A 10 18.41 23.02 -15.88
C LEU A 10 18.78 24.16 -14.92
N ILE A 11 19.54 23.89 -13.86
CA ILE A 11 20.05 24.92 -12.94
C ILE A 11 21.01 25.86 -13.67
N ALA A 12 21.91 25.33 -14.51
CA ALA A 12 22.79 26.14 -15.34
C ALA A 12 22.02 27.05 -16.32
N LEU A 13 20.93 26.56 -16.92
CA LEU A 13 20.05 27.35 -17.80
C LEU A 13 19.24 28.42 -17.04
N ALA A 14 18.79 28.12 -15.82
CA ALA A 14 18.12 29.09 -14.97
C ALA A 14 19.08 30.21 -14.53
N GLY A 15 20.34 29.88 -14.23
CA GLY A 15 21.37 30.86 -13.88
C GLY A 15 21.74 31.81 -15.02
N THR A 16 21.66 31.37 -16.28
CA THR A 16 21.99 32.21 -17.45
C THR A 16 20.84 33.13 -17.88
N SER A 17 19.58 32.75 -17.65
CA SER A 17 18.41 33.58 -17.94
C SER A 17 18.13 34.67 -16.89
N ALA A 18 18.65 34.50 -15.67
CA ALA A 18 18.57 35.49 -14.59
C ALA A 18 19.68 36.57 -14.62
N ALA A 19 20.51 36.60 -15.66
CA ALA A 19 21.61 37.56 -15.81
C ALA A 19 21.11 38.98 -16.21
N GLY A 20 20.33 39.59 -15.32
CA GLY A 20 20.02 41.01 -15.29
C GLY A 20 20.54 41.63 -13.99
N ALA A 21 21.60 42.44 -14.10
CA ALA A 21 22.19 43.40 -13.15
C ALA A 21 22.54 42.98 -11.68
N SER A 22 22.14 41.84 -11.13
CA SER A 22 22.63 41.36 -9.83
C SER A 22 22.58 39.84 -9.75
N GLY A 23 23.72 39.18 -9.94
CA GLY A 23 23.86 37.74 -10.23
C GLY A 23 23.54 36.74 -9.11
N ALA A 24 22.50 36.97 -8.30
CA ALA A 24 21.90 35.94 -7.46
C ALA A 24 20.54 35.56 -8.07
N PRO A 25 20.26 34.27 -8.36
CA PRO A 25 18.93 33.87 -8.79
C PRO A 25 17.95 34.25 -7.70
N ASP A 26 16.86 34.91 -8.09
CA ASP A 26 15.80 35.27 -7.16
C ASP A 26 15.23 33.98 -6.56
N ALA A 27 15.55 33.72 -5.29
CA ALA A 27 15.14 32.50 -4.60
C ALA A 27 13.62 32.36 -4.55
N ALA A 28 12.88 33.48 -4.62
CA ALA A 28 11.44 33.48 -4.73
C ALA A 28 10.98 32.93 -6.10
N LEU A 29 11.64 33.34 -7.20
CA LEU A 29 11.35 32.83 -8.54
C LEU A 29 11.64 31.32 -8.65
N LEU A 30 12.79 30.86 -8.13
CA LEU A 30 13.12 29.44 -8.13
C LEU A 30 12.10 28.61 -7.33
N ARG A 31 11.67 29.12 -6.16
CA ARG A 31 10.63 28.46 -5.37
C ARG A 31 9.31 28.39 -6.13
N ALA A 32 8.90 29.48 -6.80
CA ALA A 32 7.67 29.49 -7.60
C ALA A 32 7.73 28.48 -8.76
N VAL A 33 8.86 28.39 -9.47
CA VAL A 33 9.05 27.41 -10.56
C VAL A 33 9.02 25.97 -10.03
N VAL A 34 9.66 25.71 -8.87
CA VAL A 34 9.64 24.38 -8.26
C VAL A 34 8.23 24.01 -7.78
N GLU A 35 7.50 24.93 -7.17
CA GLU A 35 6.11 24.71 -6.72
C GLU A 35 5.22 24.36 -7.92
N GLU A 36 5.25 25.16 -8.99
CA GLU A 36 4.45 24.94 -10.20
C GLU A 36 4.84 23.62 -10.90
N ALA A 37 6.14 23.34 -11.03
CA ALA A 37 6.61 22.08 -11.61
C ALA A 37 6.19 20.86 -10.78
N SER A 38 6.21 20.98 -9.45
CA SER A 38 5.81 19.93 -8.51
C SER A 38 4.30 19.68 -8.58
N GLU A 39 3.49 20.74 -8.55
CA GLU A 39 2.05 20.65 -8.65
C GLU A 39 1.62 20.02 -9.98
N LEU A 40 2.24 20.47 -11.08
CA LEU A 40 1.93 19.99 -12.42
C LEU A 40 2.44 18.55 -12.64
N GLY A 41 3.55 18.17 -12.01
CA GLY A 41 4.02 16.79 -11.91
C GLY A 41 3.05 15.89 -11.14
N ALA A 42 2.59 16.33 -9.97
CA ALA A 42 1.62 15.62 -9.14
C ALA A 42 0.29 15.40 -9.88
N ARG A 43 -0.25 16.44 -10.52
CA ARG A 43 -1.47 16.36 -11.34
C ARG A 43 -1.32 15.35 -12.48
N ARG A 44 -0.18 15.34 -13.19
CA ARG A 44 0.09 14.34 -14.25
C ARG A 44 0.18 12.93 -13.69
N ALA A 45 0.82 12.74 -12.55
CA ALA A 45 0.94 11.43 -11.90
C ALA A 45 -0.44 10.90 -11.49
N LEU A 46 -1.25 11.74 -10.84
CA LEU A 46 -2.63 11.41 -10.47
C LEU A 46 -3.49 11.09 -11.71
N ALA A 47 -3.38 11.88 -12.77
CA ALA A 47 -4.09 11.61 -14.02
C ALA A 47 -3.68 10.29 -14.68
N ARG A 48 -2.38 9.94 -14.66
CA ARG A 48 -1.90 8.64 -15.17
C ARG A 48 -2.39 7.45 -14.34
N LEU A 49 -2.63 7.67 -13.05
CA LEU A 49 -3.24 6.69 -12.17
C LEU A 49 -4.78 6.66 -12.26
N GLY A 50 -5.38 7.56 -13.05
CA GLY A 50 -6.83 7.71 -13.14
C GLY A 50 -7.48 8.36 -11.91
N LEU A 51 -6.70 9.04 -11.05
CA LEU A 51 -7.12 9.64 -9.78
C LEU A 51 -7.24 11.18 -9.86
N ALA A 52 -7.57 11.72 -11.03
CA ALA A 52 -7.62 13.17 -11.25
C ALA A 52 -9.02 13.77 -11.04
N ASP A 53 -10.06 12.95 -10.91
CA ASP A 53 -11.43 13.41 -10.69
C ASP A 53 -11.72 13.66 -9.19
N ALA A 54 -12.84 14.32 -8.93
CA ALA A 54 -13.23 14.71 -7.57
C ALA A 54 -13.63 13.52 -6.69
N ALA A 55 -14.06 12.40 -7.27
CA ALA A 55 -14.49 11.19 -6.55
C ALA A 55 -13.32 10.25 -6.21
N ALA A 56 -12.17 10.39 -6.89
CA ALA A 56 -10.98 9.55 -6.70
C ALA A 56 -10.57 9.33 -5.24
N ARG A 57 -10.72 10.35 -4.37
CA ARG A 57 -10.40 10.23 -2.94
C ARG A 57 -11.34 9.26 -2.23
N ASP A 58 -12.64 9.35 -2.52
CA ASP A 58 -13.68 8.55 -1.90
C ASP A 58 -13.61 7.11 -2.42
N ASP A 59 -13.40 6.92 -3.72
CA ASP A 59 -13.20 5.60 -4.34
C ASP A 59 -12.00 4.85 -3.71
N VAL A 60 -10.88 5.54 -3.48
CA VAL A 60 -9.70 4.95 -2.81
C VAL A 60 -10.01 4.60 -1.35
N ALA A 61 -10.83 5.39 -0.65
CA ALA A 61 -11.25 5.10 0.71
C ALA A 61 -12.14 3.84 0.74
N ASP A 62 -13.10 3.74 -0.18
CA ASP A 62 -14.00 2.60 -0.31
C ASP A 62 -13.25 1.31 -0.63
N LEU A 63 -12.30 1.35 -1.58
CA LEU A 63 -11.44 0.20 -1.90
C LEU A 63 -10.64 -0.27 -0.68
N ARG A 64 -10.10 0.67 0.11
CA ARG A 64 -9.37 0.35 1.35
C ARG A 64 -10.29 -0.28 2.39
N GLN A 65 -11.52 0.20 2.51
CA GLN A 65 -12.51 -0.37 3.41
C GLN A 65 -12.89 -1.80 3.00
N LEU A 66 -13.14 -2.04 1.71
CA LEU A 66 -13.44 -3.37 1.17
C LEU A 66 -12.27 -4.34 1.39
N LEU A 67 -11.04 -3.89 1.14
CA LEU A 67 -9.82 -4.67 1.44
C LEU A 67 -9.68 -4.99 2.93
N GLY A 68 -10.03 -4.03 3.80
CA GLY A 68 -10.11 -4.24 5.24
C GLY A 68 -11.08 -5.37 5.59
N ALA A 69 -12.33 -5.25 5.15
CA ALA A 69 -13.37 -6.24 5.39
C ALA A 69 -13.01 -7.64 4.84
N TRP A 70 -12.43 -7.70 3.63
CA TRP A 70 -11.98 -8.97 3.05
C TRP A 70 -10.85 -9.61 3.86
N ARG A 71 -9.87 -8.82 4.30
CA ARG A 71 -8.76 -9.32 5.11
C ARG A 71 -9.26 -9.84 6.46
N ASP A 72 -10.23 -9.16 7.07
CA ASP A 72 -10.82 -9.58 8.33
C ASP A 72 -11.64 -10.86 8.17
N ALA A 73 -12.43 -10.96 7.09
CA ALA A 73 -13.16 -12.19 6.74
C ALA A 73 -12.19 -13.36 6.51
N LYS A 74 -11.10 -13.16 5.77
CA LYS A 74 -10.06 -14.17 5.53
C LYS A 74 -9.42 -14.64 6.84
N ARG A 75 -9.09 -13.70 7.74
CA ARG A 75 -8.53 -14.02 9.06
C ARG A 75 -9.52 -14.82 9.92
N SER A 76 -10.79 -14.43 9.91
CA SER A 76 -11.86 -15.12 10.63
C SER A 76 -12.04 -16.55 10.12
N ALA A 77 -12.11 -16.74 8.80
CA ALA A 77 -12.22 -18.04 8.17
C ALA A 77 -11.02 -18.95 8.52
N TRP A 78 -9.80 -18.41 8.46
CA TRP A 78 -8.61 -19.17 8.84
C TRP A 78 -8.63 -19.58 10.32
N LYS A 79 -9.02 -18.66 11.22
CA LYS A 79 -9.15 -18.95 12.65
C LYS A 79 -10.15 -20.09 12.89
N ALA A 80 -11.32 -20.03 12.25
CA ALA A 80 -12.34 -21.06 12.37
C ALA A 80 -11.87 -22.42 11.81
N ALA A 81 -11.18 -22.42 10.67
CA ALA A 81 -10.62 -23.63 10.08
C ALA A 81 -9.59 -24.30 11.00
N VAL A 82 -8.70 -23.51 11.60
CA VAL A 82 -7.70 -24.01 12.56
C VAL A 82 -8.39 -24.55 13.82
N ASP A 83 -9.39 -23.85 14.36
CA ASP A 83 -10.13 -24.30 15.55
C ASP A 83 -10.81 -25.65 15.30
N TRP A 84 -11.50 -25.80 14.16
CA TRP A 84 -12.11 -27.07 13.74
C TRP A 84 -11.08 -28.17 13.53
N ALA A 85 -9.94 -27.87 12.89
CA ALA A 85 -8.88 -28.84 12.67
C ALA A 85 -8.31 -29.37 13.99
N VAL A 86 -8.05 -28.48 14.96
CA VAL A 86 -7.57 -28.88 16.30
C VAL A 86 -8.61 -29.73 17.02
N ARG A 87 -9.90 -29.33 17.01
CA ARG A 87 -10.99 -30.12 17.61
C ARG A 87 -11.09 -31.51 16.98
N ALA A 88 -11.04 -31.60 15.65
CA ALA A 88 -11.07 -32.88 14.94
C ALA A 88 -9.87 -33.76 15.31
N MET A 89 -8.68 -33.17 15.35
CA MET A 89 -7.46 -33.88 15.75
C MET A 89 -7.56 -34.42 17.19
N LEU A 90 -8.01 -33.61 18.14
CA LEU A 90 -8.19 -34.05 19.53
C LEU A 90 -9.26 -35.14 19.66
N ALA A 91 -10.38 -35.01 18.96
CA ALA A 91 -11.43 -36.04 18.94
C ALA A 91 -10.88 -37.37 18.39
N LEU A 92 -10.11 -37.33 17.31
CA LEU A 92 -9.44 -38.50 16.74
C LEU A 92 -8.44 -39.13 17.72
N LEU A 93 -7.69 -38.32 18.49
CA LEU A 93 -6.78 -38.84 19.52
C LEU A 93 -7.53 -39.58 20.63
N VAL A 94 -8.65 -39.03 21.12
CA VAL A 94 -9.48 -39.68 22.14
C VAL A 94 -10.07 -40.99 21.62
N VAL A 95 -10.61 -41.00 20.40
CA VAL A 95 -11.15 -42.21 19.76
C VAL A 95 -10.03 -43.26 19.60
N GLY A 96 -8.86 -42.85 19.11
CA GLY A 96 -7.72 -43.73 18.96
C GLY A 96 -7.26 -44.34 20.29
N LEU A 97 -7.27 -43.56 21.36
CA LEU A 97 -6.92 -44.05 22.69
C LEU A 97 -7.97 -45.03 23.24
N ALA A 98 -9.26 -44.75 23.03
CA ALA A 98 -10.34 -45.63 23.45
C ALA A 98 -10.27 -47.00 22.76
N VAL A 99 -9.95 -47.02 21.47
CA VAL A 99 -9.72 -48.26 20.71
C VAL A 99 -8.48 -49.00 21.23
N LYS A 100 -7.36 -48.30 21.45
CA LYS A 100 -6.11 -48.90 21.95
C LYS A 100 -6.26 -49.51 23.34
N LEU A 101 -7.06 -48.90 24.21
CA LEU A 101 -7.32 -49.36 25.57
C LEU A 101 -8.43 -50.42 25.66
N GLY A 102 -9.12 -50.74 24.55
CA GLY A 102 -10.13 -51.79 24.52
C GLY A 102 -11.45 -51.44 25.22
N LEU A 103 -11.73 -50.15 25.50
CA LEU A 103 -12.98 -49.70 26.12
C LEU A 103 -14.27 -50.22 25.44
N PRO A 104 -14.36 -50.34 24.10
CA PRO A 104 -15.55 -50.90 23.45
C PRO A 104 -15.84 -52.35 23.84
N GLY A 105 -14.82 -53.09 24.30
CA GLY A 105 -14.97 -54.46 24.79
C GLY A 105 -15.53 -54.56 26.21
N LEU A 106 -15.44 -53.50 27.03
CA LEU A 106 -15.98 -53.46 28.39
C LEU A 106 -17.47 -53.06 28.46
N LEU A 107 -18.01 -52.49 27.38
CA LEU A 107 -19.42 -52.04 27.29
C LEU A 107 -20.38 -53.14 26.82
N ARG A 108 -19.93 -54.39 26.72
CA ARG A 108 -20.75 -55.57 26.41
C ARG A 108 -21.19 -56.30 27.67
#